data_AF-A0A7W0EUI1-F1
#
_entry.id   AF-A0A7W0EUI1-F1
#
_cell.length_a   1.000
_cell.length_b   1.000
_cell.length_c   1.000
_cell.angle_alpha   90.00
_cell.angle_beta   90.00
_cell.angle_gamma   90.00
#
_symmetry.space_group_name_H-M   'P 1'
#
loop_
_entity.id
_entity.type
_entity.pdbx_description
1 polymer ?
#
loop_
_entity_poly.entity_id
_entity_poly.type
_entity_poly.pdbx_seq_one_letter_code
_entity_poly.pdbx_strand_id
1 'polypeptide(L)'
;MTKAIFVDRNDNHMPPKIHNLVRLAELSKIELNEDQKFLLDKINDFNIQTRYPDYKLEFYKRCNEIYTKDQLAKIKEFFTWFNFL
;
A
#
# COMPACT_ATOMS: atom_id res chain seq x y z
N MET A 1 1.65 1.46 7.69
CA MET A 1 2.83 2.28 7.39
C MET A 1 2.44 3.72 7.06
N THR A 2 1.77 3.98 5.94
CA THR A 2 1.45 5.34 5.48
C THR A 2 0.59 6.17 6.44
N LYS A 3 -0.29 5.52 7.23
CA LYS A 3 -1.04 6.20 8.30
C LYS A 3 -0.16 6.73 9.44
N ALA A 4 0.94 6.04 9.76
CA ALA A 4 1.86 6.51 10.80
C ALA A 4 2.61 7.76 10.32
N ILE A 5 3.09 7.75 9.07
CA ILE A 5 3.75 8.91 8.46
C ILE A 5 2.78 10.09 8.31
N PHE A 6 1.50 9.82 7.99
CA PHE A 6 0.48 10.87 7.98
C PHE A 6 0.37 11.58 9.33
N VAL A 7 0.27 10.82 10.42
CA VAL A 7 0.15 11.35 11.78
C VAL A 7 1.38 12.19 12.15
N ASP A 8 2.57 11.67 11.86
CA ASP A 8 3.84 12.35 12.11
C ASP A 8 3.95 13.68 11.34
N ARG A 9 3.59 13.69 10.05
CA ARG A 9 3.74 14.86 9.17
C ARG A 9 2.54 15.82 9.15
N ASN A 10 1.47 15.50 9.85
CA ASN A 10 0.27 16.33 9.95
C ASN A 10 -0.10 16.60 11.41
N ASP A 11 0.86 16.97 12.26
CA ASP A 11 0.61 17.45 13.62
C ASP A 11 -0.29 16.53 14.48
N ASN A 12 -0.08 15.21 14.39
CA ASN A 12 -0.91 14.18 15.05
C ASN A 12 -2.41 14.18 14.65
N HIS A 13 -2.78 14.77 13.51
CA HIS A 13 -4.14 14.67 13.01
C HIS A 13 -4.51 13.22 12.69
N MET A 14 -5.79 12.89 12.93
CA MET A 14 -6.30 11.57 12.66
C MET A 14 -6.32 11.30 11.15
N PRO A 15 -5.72 10.19 10.67
CA PRO A 15 -5.68 9.89 9.25
C PRO A 15 -7.09 9.62 8.72
N PRO A 16 -7.38 10.01 7.47
CA PRO A 16 -8.67 9.71 6.85
C PRO A 16 -8.92 8.21 6.83
N LYS A 17 -10.20 7.82 6.95
CA LYS A 17 -10.65 6.41 6.91
C LYS A 17 -10.66 5.86 5.47
N ILE A 18 -9.57 6.09 4.75
CA ILE A 18 -9.30 5.56 3.42
C ILE A 18 -8.20 4.49 3.51
N HIS A 19 -8.24 3.56 2.56
CA HIS A 19 -7.23 2.52 2.44
C HIS A 19 -6.32 2.69 1.23
N ASN A 20 -6.59 3.67 0.37
CA ASN A 20 -5.75 3.96 -0.79
C ASN A 20 -4.41 4.52 -0.30
N LEU A 21 -3.36 3.71 -0.44
CA LEU A 21 -2.01 4.01 0.02
C LEU A 21 -1.36 5.16 -0.76
N VAL A 22 -1.64 5.31 -2.05
CA VAL A 22 -1.16 6.43 -2.88
C VAL A 22 -1.73 7.73 -2.33
N ARG A 23 -3.05 7.78 -2.09
CA ARG A 23 -3.71 8.96 -1.54
C ARG A 23 -3.22 9.31 -0.13
N LEU A 24 -2.96 8.31 0.71
CA LEU A 24 -2.37 8.54 2.03
C LEU A 24 -0.95 9.10 1.95
N ALA A 25 -0.16 8.68 0.97
CA ALA A 25 1.21 9.18 0.78
C ALA A 25 1.20 10.64 0.29
N GLU A 26 0.34 10.98 -0.66
CA GLU A 26 0.12 12.36 -1.11
C GLU A 26 -0.27 13.28 0.06
N LEU A 27 -1.23 12.85 0.88
CA LEU A 27 -1.67 13.58 2.07
C LEU A 27 -0.59 13.68 3.15
N SER A 28 0.43 12.80 3.10
CA SER A 28 1.61 12.86 3.97
C SER A 28 2.76 13.68 3.35
N LYS A 29 2.51 14.39 2.25
CA LYS A 29 3.50 15.18 1.50
C LYS A 29 4.71 14.34 1.07
N ILE A 30 4.48 13.07 0.72
CA ILE A 30 5.51 12.18 0.19
C ILE A 30 5.45 12.27 -1.33
N GLU A 31 6.52 12.74 -1.94
CA GLU A 31 6.66 12.72 -3.40
C GLU A 31 7.01 11.29 -3.85
N LEU A 32 6.05 10.64 -4.47
CA LEU A 32 6.22 9.31 -5.04
C LEU A 32 6.49 9.42 -6.54
N ASN A 33 7.45 8.66 -7.03
CA ASN A 33 7.63 8.47 -8.47
C ASN A 33 6.56 7.51 -9.04
N GLU A 34 6.47 7.41 -10.37
CA GLU A 34 5.45 6.60 -11.02
C GLU A 34 5.54 5.10 -10.67
N ASP A 35 6.75 4.55 -10.55
CA ASP A 35 6.95 3.14 -10.18
C ASP A 35 6.47 2.86 -8.75
N GLN A 36 6.71 3.78 -7.83
CA GLN A 36 6.26 3.69 -6.44
C GLN A 36 4.73 3.84 -6.32
N LYS A 37 4.13 4.74 -7.10
CA LYS A 37 2.66 4.85 -7.19
C LYS A 37 2.06 3.55 -7.70
N PHE A 38 2.61 3.00 -8.78
CA PHE A 38 2.15 1.74 -9.35
C PHE A 38 2.30 0.58 -8.36
N LEU A 39 3.40 0.53 -7.61
CA LEU A 39 3.60 -0.46 -6.56
C LEU A 39 2.57 -0.32 -5.43
N LEU A 40 2.34 0.90 -4.93
CA LEU A 40 1.34 1.15 -3.89
C LEU A 40 -0.08 0.84 -4.35
N ASP A 41 -0.39 1.09 -5.61
CA ASP A 41 -1.67 0.74 -6.20
C ASP A 41 -1.87 -0.78 -6.24
N LYS A 42 -0.85 -1.54 -6.69
CA LYS A 42 -0.87 -3.01 -6.59
C LYS A 42 -1.00 -3.51 -5.15
N ILE A 43 -0.41 -2.82 -4.18
CA ILE A 43 -0.55 -3.20 -2.77
C ILE A 43 -1.98 -2.95 -2.28
N ASN A 44 -2.66 -1.90 -2.78
CA ASN A 44 -4.08 -1.68 -2.49
C ASN A 44 -4.95 -2.85 -2.93
N ASP A 45 -4.60 -3.53 -4.02
CA ASP A 45 -5.34 -4.72 -4.49
C ASP A 45 -5.34 -5.86 -3.47
N PHE A 46 -4.35 -5.96 -2.57
CA PHE A 46 -4.38 -6.96 -1.49
C PHE A 46 -5.43 -6.63 -0.43
N ASN A 47 -5.94 -5.40 -0.39
CA ASN A 47 -7.00 -4.96 0.49
C ASN A 47 -8.38 -5.06 -0.19
N ILE A 48 -8.67 -6.22 -0.79
CA ILE A 48 -9.95 -6.50 -1.43
C ILE A 48 -11.06 -6.44 -0.39
N GLN A 49 -12.09 -5.65 -0.68
CA GLN A 49 -13.29 -5.61 0.13
C GLN A 49 -13.99 -6.97 0.09
N THR A 50 -14.37 -7.48 1.25
CA THR A 50 -15.07 -8.77 1.39
C THR A 50 -16.45 -8.80 0.72
N ARG A 51 -16.94 -7.67 0.24
CA ARG A 51 -18.22 -7.51 -0.48
C ARG A 51 -18.26 -8.23 -1.83
N TYR A 52 -17.10 -8.62 -2.38
CA TYR A 52 -17.00 -9.26 -3.69
C TYR A 52 -16.24 -10.61 -3.60
N PRO A 53 -16.95 -11.71 -3.30
CA PRO A 53 -16.33 -13.02 -3.08
C PRO A 53 -15.64 -13.59 -4.32
N ASP A 54 -16.16 -13.34 -5.52
CA ASP A 54 -15.59 -13.85 -6.77
C ASP A 54 -14.22 -13.23 -7.07
N TYR A 55 -14.12 -11.90 -6.98
CA TYR A 55 -12.85 -11.17 -7.13
C TYR A 55 -11.82 -11.60 -6.08
N LYS A 56 -12.25 -11.85 -4.84
CA LYS A 56 -11.39 -12.36 -3.78
C LYS A 56 -10.86 -13.77 -4.13
N LEU A 57 -11.69 -14.63 -4.70
CA LEU A 57 -11.31 -15.98 -5.10
C LEU A 57 -10.34 -15.96 -6.29
N GLU A 58 -10.58 -15.12 -7.29
CA GLU A 58 -9.68 -14.94 -8.44
C GLU A 58 -8.31 -14.42 -8.00
N PHE A 59 -8.29 -13.41 -7.13
CA PHE A 59 -7.05 -12.89 -6.57
C PHE A 59 -6.31 -13.94 -5.72
N TYR A 60 -7.04 -14.71 -4.92
CA TYR A 60 -6.44 -15.81 -4.15
C TYR A 60 -5.74 -16.84 -5.06
N LYS A 61 -6.37 -17.21 -6.19
CA LYS A 61 -5.76 -18.11 -7.18
C LYS A 61 -4.51 -17.51 -7.84
N ARG A 62 -4.44 -16.18 -7.97
CA ARG A 62 -3.27 -15.47 -8.50
C ARG A 62 -2.07 -15.50 -7.54
N CYS A 63 -2.31 -15.55 -6.24
CA CYS A 63 -1.30 -15.54 -5.19
C CYS A 63 -0.57 -16.89 -5.03
N ASN A 64 0.09 -17.36 -6.08
CA ASN A 64 1.01 -18.50 -5.99
C ASN A 64 2.30 -18.13 -5.24
N GLU A 65 3.13 -19.13 -4.91
CA GLU A 65 4.35 -18.94 -4.13
C GLU A 65 5.32 -17.92 -4.77
N ILE A 66 5.54 -18.03 -6.09
CA ILE A 66 6.46 -17.16 -6.83
C ILE A 66 5.96 -15.72 -6.80
N TYR A 67 4.68 -15.52 -7.13
CA TYR A 67 4.04 -14.20 -7.12
C TYR A 67 4.08 -13.59 -5.71
N THR A 68 3.73 -14.36 -4.69
CA THR A 68 3.70 -13.88 -3.30
C THR A 68 5.10 -13.48 -2.82
N LYS A 69 6.14 -14.26 -3.15
CA LYS A 69 7.52 -13.93 -2.81
C LYS A 69 8.00 -12.65 -3.51
N ASP A 70 7.71 -12.49 -4.79
CA ASP A 70 8.05 -11.28 -5.56
C ASP A 70 7.37 -10.03 -4.98
N GLN A 71 6.07 -10.12 -4.72
CA GLN A 71 5.32 -8.98 -4.14
C GLN A 71 5.80 -8.66 -2.72
N LEU A 72 6.07 -9.68 -1.89
CA LEU A 72 6.58 -9.47 -0.54
C LEU A 72 7.97 -8.83 -0.54
N ALA A 73 8.85 -9.22 -1.47
CA ALA A 73 10.18 -8.61 -1.62
C ALA A 73 10.05 -7.11 -1.95
N LYS A 74 9.20 -6.76 -2.92
CA LYS A 74 8.94 -5.36 -3.30
C LYS A 74 8.35 -4.55 -2.16
N ILE A 75 7.42 -5.13 -1.39
CA ILE A 75 6.85 -4.48 -0.20
C ILE A 75 7.92 -4.21 0.86
N LYS A 76 8.85 -5.16 1.09
CA LYS A 76 9.95 -5.00 2.06
C LYS A 76 10.96 -3.94 1.63
N GLU A 77 11.29 -3.90 0.34
CA GLU A 77 12.16 -2.87 -0.23
C GLU A 77 11.52 -1.49 -0.07
N PHE A 78 10.23 -1.37 -0.39
CA PHE A 78 9.49 -0.13 -0.23
C PHE A 78 9.32 0.29 1.25
N PHE A 79 9.15 -0.67 2.15
CA PHE A 79 9.16 -0.43 3.60
C PHE A 79 10.51 0.13 4.05
N THR A 80 11.61 -0.43 3.55
CA THR A 80 12.96 0.07 3.85
C THR A 80 13.15 1.50 3.35
N TRP A 81 12.64 1.83 2.16
CA TRP A 81 12.68 3.19 1.63
C TRP A 81 11.97 4.20 2.55
N PHE A 82 10.81 3.84 3.11
CA PHE A 82 10.13 4.71 4.09
C PHE A 82 10.90 4.95 5.38
N ASN A 83 11.78 4.05 5.81
CA ASN A 83 12.61 4.29 7.00
C ASN A 83 13.69 5.36 6.76
N PHE A 84 13.98 5.69 5.50
CA PHE A 84 14.92 6.75 5.12
C PHE A 84 14.22 8.10 4.86
N LEU A 85 12.89 8.16 4.94
CA LEU A 85 12.06 9.37 4.82
C LEU A 85 11.81 10.04 6.17
#